data_AF-A0A8I2K1L1-F1
#
_entry.id   AF-A0A8I2K1L1-F1
#
_cell.length_a   1.000
_cell.length_b   1.000
_cell.length_c   1.000
_cell.angle_alpha   90.00
_cell.angle_beta   90.00
_cell.angle_gamma   90.00
#
_symmetry.space_group_name_H-M   'P 1'
#
loop_
_entity.id
_entity.type
_entity.pdbx_description
1 polymer ?
#
loop_
_entity_poly.entity_id
_entity_poly.type
_entity_poly.pdbx_seq_one_letter_code
_entity_poly.pdbx_strand_id
1 'polypeptide(L)'
;PGSTAYNMTVVHRLEGNLDKEKFAGSVKILIQRHETLRTSFQSINGQPVQRVHEEVEFEIQRHTASAVRHADIVQGFVRPFDLSK
;
A
#
# COMPACT_ATOMS: atom_id res chain seq x y z
N PRO A 1 -11.14 11.33 9.12
CA PRO A 1 -9.67 11.15 9.24
C PRO A 1 -9.36 10.04 10.24
N GLY A 2 -8.43 9.13 9.94
CA GLY A 2 -8.03 8.09 10.91
C GLY A 2 -8.95 6.86 11.00
N SER A 3 -9.84 6.64 10.02
CA SER A 3 -10.67 5.42 9.94
C SER A 3 -10.14 4.45 8.88
N THR A 4 -10.38 3.16 9.06
CA THR A 4 -10.07 2.08 8.11
C THR A 4 -11.30 1.56 7.36
N ALA A 5 -12.46 2.20 7.51
CA ALA A 5 -13.74 1.75 6.93
C ALA A 5 -13.71 1.65 5.39
N TYR A 6 -12.82 2.38 4.73
CA TYR A 6 -12.65 2.37 3.27
C TYR A 6 -11.39 1.61 2.81
N ASN A 7 -10.68 0.93 3.72
CA ASN A 7 -9.52 0.13 3.34
C ASN A 7 -9.95 -1.12 2.58
N MET A 8 -9.36 -1.35 1.40
CA MET A 8 -9.49 -2.62 0.67
C MET A 8 -8.26 -3.49 0.96
N THR A 9 -8.39 -4.40 1.93
CA THR A 9 -7.29 -5.30 2.34
C THR A 9 -7.51 -6.70 1.79
N VAL A 10 -6.47 -7.30 1.22
CA VAL A 10 -6.49 -8.68 0.73
C VAL A 10 -5.26 -9.43 1.26
N VAL A 11 -5.45 -10.71 1.59
CA VAL A 11 -4.39 -11.61 2.03
C VAL A 11 -4.34 -12.81 1.09
N HIS A 12 -3.16 -13.08 0.54
CA HIS A 12 -2.91 -14.23 -0.33
C HIS A 12 -1.81 -15.12 0.25
N ARG A 13 -2.02 -16.44 0.18
CA ARG A 13 -0.97 -17.42 0.44
C ARG A 13 -0.26 -17.75 -0.87
N LEU A 14 1.06 -17.60 -0.89
CA LEU A 14 1.91 -17.98 -2.00
C LEU A 14 2.78 -19.15 -1.56
N GLU A 15 2.84 -20.19 -2.38
CA GLU A 15 3.64 -21.39 -2.11
C GLU A 15 4.69 -21.55 -3.22
N GLY A 16 5.91 -21.95 -2.84
CA GLY A 16 7.05 -22.09 -3.74
C GLY A 16 8.08 -20.95 -3.66
N ASN A 17 8.93 -20.84 -4.68
CA ASN A 17 10.04 -19.90 -4.71
C ASN A 17 9.58 -18.53 -5.19
N LEU A 18 9.33 -17.60 -4.26
CA LEU A 18 9.06 -16.20 -4.57
C LEU A 18 10.37 -15.42 -4.71
N ASP A 19 10.65 -14.91 -5.91
CA ASP A 19 11.68 -13.89 -6.12
C ASP A 19 11.17 -12.54 -5.59
N LYS A 20 11.65 -12.17 -4.40
CA LYS A 20 11.19 -11.00 -3.65
C LYS A 20 11.51 -9.69 -4.36
N GLU A 21 12.60 -9.63 -5.13
CA GLU A 21 13.02 -8.41 -5.83
C GLU A 21 12.22 -8.24 -7.12
N LYS A 22 11.96 -9.32 -7.87
CA LYS A 22 11.04 -9.27 -9.02
C LYS A 22 9.62 -8.92 -8.59
N PHE A 23 9.15 -9.46 -7.47
CA PHE A 23 7.84 -9.11 -6.94
C PHE A 23 7.77 -7.62 -6.59
N ALA A 24 8.75 -7.09 -5.84
CA ALA A 24 8.82 -5.65 -5.54
C ALA A 24 8.90 -4.78 -6.81
N GLY A 25 9.68 -5.20 -7.81
CA GLY A 25 9.78 -4.53 -9.11
C GLY A 25 8.44 -4.48 -9.85
N SER A 26 7.68 -5.58 -9.86
CA SER A 26 6.37 -5.63 -10.51
C SER A 26 5.36 -4.65 -9.88
N VAL A 27 5.36 -4.52 -8.55
CA VAL A 27 4.49 -3.54 -7.87
C VAL A 27 4.91 -2.11 -8.19
N LYS A 28 6.21 -1.81 -8.25
CA LYS A 28 6.71 -0.49 -8.68
C LYS A 28 6.28 -0.15 -10.11
N ILE A 29 6.29 -1.11 -11.02
CA ILE A 29 5.80 -0.91 -12.40
C ILE A 29 4.31 -0.60 -12.41
N LEU A 30 3.50 -1.29 -11.58
CA LEU A 30 2.07 -0.98 -11.44
C LEU A 30 1.85 0.45 -10.93
N ILE A 31 2.60 0.86 -9.91
CA ILE A 31 2.53 2.24 -9.36
C ILE A 31 2.88 3.28 -10.43
N GLN A 32 3.96 3.07 -11.18
CA GLN A 32 4.35 3.98 -12.26
C GLN A 32 3.27 4.06 -13.35
N ARG A 33 2.71 2.91 -13.76
CA ARG A 33 1.70 2.80 -14.82
C ARG A 33 0.37 3.47 -14.46
N HIS A 34 -0.04 3.43 -13.19
CA HIS A 34 -1.38 3.84 -12.77
C HIS A 34 -1.33 5.12 -11.92
N GLU A 35 -1.86 6.23 -12.46
CA GLU A 35 -1.92 7.51 -11.75
C GLU A 35 -2.62 7.42 -10.40
N THR A 36 -3.70 6.63 -10.28
CA THR A 36 -4.43 6.44 -9.02
C THR A 36 -3.56 5.94 -7.87
N LEU A 37 -2.48 5.19 -8.15
CA LEU A 37 -1.53 4.72 -7.14
C LEU A 37 -0.49 5.78 -6.74
N ARG A 38 -0.48 6.92 -7.43
CA ARG A 38 0.38 8.09 -7.21
C ARG A 38 -0.44 9.35 -6.97
N THR A 39 -1.71 9.22 -6.57
CA THR A 39 -2.60 10.36 -6.33
C THR A 39 -2.76 10.60 -4.83
N SER A 40 -2.44 11.82 -4.39
CA SER A 40 -2.86 12.33 -3.09
C SER A 40 -3.97 13.38 -3.24
N PHE A 41 -4.57 13.76 -2.11
CA PHE A 41 -5.68 14.70 -2.03
C PHE A 41 -5.27 15.89 -1.17
N GLN A 42 -5.57 17.08 -1.67
CA GLN A 42 -5.34 18.34 -0.97
C GLN A 42 -6.63 19.17 -0.98
N SER A 43 -6.74 20.12 -0.07
CA SER A 43 -7.85 21.08 -0.05
C SER A 43 -7.36 22.41 -0.60
N ILE A 44 -7.99 22.89 -1.68
CA ILE A 44 -7.77 24.23 -2.22
C ILE A 44 -9.07 25.00 -2.10
N ASN A 45 -9.07 26.10 -1.34
CA ASN A 45 -10.27 26.91 -1.07
C ASN A 45 -11.44 26.09 -0.49
N GLY A 46 -11.14 25.09 0.35
CA GLY A 46 -12.14 24.22 0.97
C GLY A 46 -12.67 23.10 0.07
N GLN A 47 -12.18 22.99 -1.17
CA GLN A 47 -12.58 21.93 -2.10
C GLN A 47 -11.49 20.86 -2.22
N PRO A 48 -11.84 19.56 -2.16
CA PRO A 48 -10.89 18.49 -2.36
C PRO A 48 -10.46 18.44 -3.83
N VAL A 49 -9.15 18.42 -4.07
CA VAL A 49 -8.56 18.23 -5.39
C VAL A 49 -7.54 17.11 -5.35
N GLN A 50 -7.39 16.44 -6.49
CA GLN A 50 -6.40 15.39 -6.68
C GLN A 50 -5.06 15.98 -7.12
N ARG A 51 -3.97 15.45 -6.60
CA ARG A 51 -2.61 15.74 -7.03
C ARG A 51 -1.95 14.43 -7.45
N VAL A 52 -1.62 14.32 -8.73
CA VAL A 52 -0.86 13.19 -9.27
C VAL A 52 0.62 13.52 -9.15
N HIS A 53 1.39 12.63 -8.50
CA HIS A 53 2.84 12.76 -8.34
C HIS A 53 3.55 11.99 -9.46
N GLU A 54 4.62 12.54 -10.02
CA GLU A 54 5.41 11.86 -11.06
C GLU A 54 5.99 10.53 -10.54
N GLU A 55 6.54 10.56 -9.33
CA GLU A 55 7.09 9.40 -8.63
C GLU A 55 6.64 9.40 -7.16
N VAL A 56 6.61 8.22 -6.56
CA VAL A 56 6.32 8.03 -5.13
C VAL A 56 7.30 7.03 -4.53
N GLU A 57 7.65 7.23 -3.26
CA GLU A 57 8.46 6.26 -2.52
C GLU A 57 7.63 5.02 -2.19
N PHE A 58 8.18 3.84 -2.48
CA PHE A 58 7.52 2.58 -2.22
C PHE A 58 8.50 1.48 -1.82
N GLU A 59 8.18 0.79 -0.73
CA GLU A 59 8.92 -0.36 -0.21
C GLU A 59 7.96 -1.44 0.28
N ILE A 60 8.30 -2.71 0.00
CA ILE A 60 7.58 -3.86 0.55
C ILE A 60 8.16 -4.21 1.92
N GLN A 61 7.34 -4.06 2.97
CA GLN A 61 7.69 -4.52 4.32
C GLN A 61 7.73 -6.05 4.36
N ARG A 62 8.81 -6.61 4.92
CA ARG A 62 9.05 -8.06 4.98
C ARG A 62 9.15 -8.50 6.43
N HIS A 63 8.40 -9.54 6.78
CA HIS A 63 8.41 -10.13 8.11
C HIS A 63 8.71 -11.63 8.00
N THR A 64 9.57 -12.15 8.87
CA THR A 64 9.75 -13.59 9.06
C THR A 64 9.03 -13.98 10.33
N ALA A 65 8.10 -14.94 10.24
CA ALA A 65 7.28 -15.36 11.37
C ALA A 65 7.10 -16.87 11.37
N SER A 66 6.92 -17.44 12.56
CA SER A 66 6.43 -18.81 12.70
C SER A 66 4.94 -18.88 12.36
N ALA A 67 4.46 -20.07 12.00
CA ALA A 67 3.08 -20.32 11.58
C ALA A 67 2.00 -19.81 12.56
N VAL A 68 2.36 -19.66 13.84
CA VAL A 68 1.45 -19.29 14.93
C VAL A 68 1.28 -17.76 15.06
N ARG A 69 2.11 -16.94 14.38
CA ARG A 69 2.11 -15.46 14.53
C ARG A 69 1.59 -14.67 13.31
N HIS A 70 0.93 -15.32 12.36
CA HIS A 70 0.43 -14.63 11.16
C HIS A 70 -0.70 -13.64 11.45
N ALA A 71 -1.58 -13.96 12.40
CA ALA A 71 -2.74 -13.13 12.72
C ALA A 71 -2.33 -11.74 13.23
N ASP A 72 -1.33 -11.68 14.10
CA ASP A 72 -0.84 -10.42 14.69
C ASP A 72 -0.24 -9.49 13.63
N ILE A 73 0.46 -10.06 12.64
CA ILE A 73 1.05 -9.30 11.52
C ILE A 73 -0.07 -8.69 10.65
N VAL A 74 -1.10 -9.47 10.35
CA VAL A 74 -2.23 -9.00 9.55
C VAL A 74 -3.03 -7.93 10.32
N GLN A 75 -3.21 -8.10 11.63
CA GLN A 75 -3.96 -7.14 12.45
C GLN A 75 -3.22 -5.80 12.58
N GLY A 76 -1.88 -5.81 12.71
CA GLY A 76 -1.07 -4.59 12.72
C GLY A 76 -0.88 -3.92 11.34
N PHE A 77 -1.17 -4.64 10.26
CA PHE A 77 -1.06 -4.12 8.89
C PHE A 77 -2.17 -3.12 8.55
N VAL A 78 -3.40 -3.36 9.01
CA VAL A 78 -4.55 -2.52 8.67
C VAL A 78 -4.53 -1.23 9.49
N ARG A 79 -4.15 -0.13 8.84
CA ARG A 79 -4.08 1.22 9.44
C ARG A 79 -4.69 2.27 8.51
N PRO A 80 -5.12 3.43 9.03
CA PRO A 80 -5.64 4.51 8.19
C PRO A 80 -4.57 5.02 7.22
N PHE A 81 -4.98 5.39 6.00
CA PHE A 81 -4.12 6.11 5.06
C PHE A 81 -4.10 7.61 5.36
N ASP A 82 -2.94 8.23 5.17
CA ASP A 82 -2.79 9.68 5.10
C ASP A 82 -2.98 10.08 3.63
N LEU A 83 -4.14 10.65 3.31
CA LEU A 83 -4.48 11.00 1.93
C LEU A 83 -3.73 12.21 1.40
N SER A 84 -2.92 12.90 2.22
CA SER A 84 -2.21 14.11 1.79
C SER A 84 -0.87 13.84 1.10
N LYS A 85 -0.35 12.61 1.20
CA LYS A 85 0.96 12.20 0.68
C LYS A 85 0.88 10.91 -0.12
#